data_AF-A0A759UP25-F1
#
_entry.id   AF-A0A759UP25-F1
#
_cell.length_a   1.000
_cell.length_b   1.000
_cell.length_c   1.000
_cell.angle_alpha   90.00
_cell.angle_beta   90.00
_cell.angle_gamma   90.00
#
_symmetry.space_group_name_H-M   'P 1'
#
loop_
_entity.id
_entity.type
_entity.pdbx_description
1 polymer ?
#
loop_
_entity_poly.entity_id
_entity_poly.type
_entity_poly.pdbx_seq_one_letter_code
_entity_poly.pdbx_strand_id
1 'polypeptide(L)'
;MNEVYVIAGGEWLSNNLNAIAAFMSTRTWDSIEKIALTLSVLAVSVMWVQRHNVMDLLGWVAVFVLISLLVTIRTSVQIIDNSDLVRVYRVDNVPVGLALPLSLTTRIGHAMVASYEMIFAQPDSVTYSKTGMLFGANLIVKSTDFLSRNPEIINLFQDYVQNCVLGDIYLNHKYSLEELMESDDPYTLIFSRPSPLRGVYDKNNHFVTCKDASVTLKDKLNLDTKTGGKTWHYYVQQIFGGRPDPDLLFRELVSDSYSYFYGSSQSASQIMRKNVTMNALKEGITSNAARNGDTASLVNLATTSSMEKQRLSHVSIGYVTMRNLP
;
A
#
# COMPACT_ATOMS: atom_id res chain seq x y z
N MET A 1 26.23 -2.41 -14.80
CA MET A 1 24.75 -2.45 -14.80
C MET A 1 24.30 -1.09 -14.32
N ASN A 2 23.43 -0.41 -15.06
CA ASN A 2 22.99 0.95 -14.73
C ASN A 2 21.70 0.88 -13.92
N GLU A 3 21.68 1.50 -12.74
CA GLU A 3 20.51 1.54 -11.86
C GLU A 3 19.66 2.76 -12.19
N VAL A 4 18.36 2.56 -12.31
CA VAL A 4 17.36 3.60 -12.53
C VAL A 4 16.35 3.52 -11.41
N TYR A 5 16.20 4.63 -10.68
CA TYR A 5 15.25 4.72 -9.58
C TYR A 5 13.95 5.34 -10.06
N VAL A 6 12.83 4.70 -9.76
CA VAL A 6 11.50 5.26 -10.00
C VAL A 6 10.68 5.22 -8.73
N ILE A 7 9.86 6.24 -8.56
CA ILE A 7 9.01 6.37 -7.37
C ILE A 7 7.84 5.39 -7.43
N ALA A 8 7.24 5.26 -8.61
CA ALA A 8 6.16 4.32 -8.91
C ALA A 8 6.11 4.04 -10.41
N GLY A 9 5.60 2.87 -10.80
CA GLY A 9 5.38 2.53 -12.22
C GLY A 9 6.60 1.91 -12.89
N GLY A 10 7.43 1.17 -12.15
CA GLY A 10 8.57 0.43 -12.68
C GLY A 10 8.17 -0.54 -13.79
N GLU A 11 6.98 -1.15 -13.71
CA GLU A 11 6.43 -2.00 -14.78
C GLU A 11 6.20 -1.20 -16.08
N TRP A 12 5.62 -0.01 -15.97
CA TRP A 12 5.40 0.86 -17.14
C TRP A 12 6.72 1.27 -17.78
N LEU A 13 7.71 1.72 -16.99
CA LEU A 13 9.01 2.10 -17.51
C LEU A 13 9.74 0.90 -18.13
N SER A 14 9.67 -0.27 -17.49
CA SER A 14 10.22 -1.52 -18.00
C SER A 14 9.64 -1.87 -19.37
N ASN A 15 8.32 -1.82 -19.50
CA ASN A 15 7.63 -2.11 -20.76
C ASN A 15 8.01 -1.12 -21.86
N ASN A 16 8.16 0.17 -21.54
CA ASN A 16 8.61 1.18 -22.51
C ASN A 16 10.05 0.95 -22.95
N LEU A 17 10.98 0.69 -22.02
CA LEU A 17 12.37 0.41 -22.36
C LEU A 17 12.51 -0.89 -23.16
N ASN A 18 11.73 -1.92 -22.83
CA ASN A 18 11.65 -3.16 -23.60
C ASN A 18 11.11 -2.90 -25.02
N ALA A 19 10.07 -2.07 -25.17
CA ALA A 19 9.53 -1.70 -26.48
C ALA A 19 10.55 -0.94 -27.33
N ILE A 20 11.31 -0.02 -26.74
CA ILE A 20 12.39 0.70 -27.42
C ILE A 20 13.51 -0.27 -27.83
N ALA A 21 13.94 -1.14 -26.93
CA ALA A 21 14.97 -2.15 -27.21
C ALA A 21 14.53 -3.09 -28.35
N ALA A 22 13.26 -3.53 -28.34
CA ALA A 22 12.68 -4.33 -29.40
C ALA A 22 12.65 -3.56 -30.73
N PHE A 23 12.11 -2.33 -30.76
CA PHE A 23 12.04 -1.51 -31.96
C PHE A 23 13.42 -1.27 -32.59
N MET A 24 14.42 -0.96 -31.77
CA MET A 24 15.78 -0.71 -32.24
C MET A 24 16.54 -1.96 -32.68
N SER A 25 16.01 -3.16 -32.42
CA SER A 25 16.54 -4.42 -32.96
C SER A 25 15.90 -4.84 -34.29
N THR A 26 14.96 -4.04 -34.81
CA THR A 26 14.31 -4.32 -36.08
C THR A 26 15.15 -3.87 -37.27
N ARG A 27 15.00 -4.54 -38.43
CA ARG A 27 15.63 -4.13 -39.70
C ARG A 27 15.21 -2.73 -40.17
N THR A 28 14.04 -2.28 -39.73
CA THR A 28 13.55 -0.93 -40.01
C THR A 28 14.42 0.11 -39.33
N TRP A 29 14.85 -0.13 -38.09
CA TRP A 29 15.78 0.74 -37.38
C TRP A 29 17.13 0.84 -38.08
N ASP A 30 17.71 -0.30 -38.50
CA ASP A 30 18.96 -0.31 -39.27
C ASP A 30 18.87 0.53 -40.56
N SER A 31 17.69 0.55 -41.19
CA SER A 31 17.44 1.34 -42.39
C SER A 31 17.35 2.83 -42.08
N ILE A 32 16.66 3.20 -40.99
CA ILE A 32 16.58 4.58 -40.51
C ILE A 32 17.96 5.10 -40.13
N GLU A 33 18.75 4.28 -39.44
CA GLU A 33 20.13 4.62 -39.06
C GLU A 33 20.96 4.91 -40.31
N LYS A 34 20.95 4.02 -41.32
CA LYS A 34 21.67 4.24 -42.58
C LYS A 34 21.23 5.51 -43.32
N ILE A 35 19.92 5.78 -43.38
CA ILE A 35 19.40 7.00 -44.01
C ILE A 35 19.91 8.24 -43.25
N ALA A 36 19.82 8.24 -41.92
CA ALA A 36 20.32 9.34 -41.08
C ALA A 36 21.84 9.55 -41.26
N LEU A 37 22.62 8.47 -41.34
CA LEU A 37 24.06 8.53 -41.60
C LEU A 37 24.33 9.20 -42.97
N THR A 38 23.62 8.79 -44.03
CA THR A 38 23.82 9.38 -45.37
C THR A 38 23.43 10.86 -45.44
N LEU A 39 22.34 11.26 -44.79
CA LEU A 39 21.92 12.67 -44.71
C LEU A 39 22.89 13.52 -43.91
N SER A 40 23.46 12.97 -42.82
CA SER A 40 24.47 13.67 -42.02
C SER A 40 25.74 13.94 -42.82
N VAL A 41 26.24 12.96 -43.58
CA VAL A 41 27.39 13.14 -44.46
C VAL A 41 27.12 14.19 -45.54
N LEU A 42 25.93 14.18 -46.14
CA LEU A 42 25.51 15.21 -47.11
C LEU A 42 25.49 16.61 -46.48
N ALA A 43 24.89 16.77 -45.30
CA ALA A 43 24.85 18.06 -44.61
C ALA A 43 26.26 18.61 -44.34
N VAL A 44 27.18 17.76 -43.86
CA VAL A 44 28.58 18.12 -43.62
C VAL A 44 29.27 18.55 -44.91
N SER A 45 29.03 17.85 -46.02
CA SER A 45 29.60 18.21 -47.32
C SER A 45 29.15 19.59 -47.81
N VAL A 46 27.89 19.95 -47.59
CA VAL A 46 27.35 21.29 -47.93
C VAL A 46 27.97 22.37 -47.04
N MET A 47 28.06 22.14 -45.73
CA MET A 47 28.68 23.08 -44.79
C MET A 47 30.16 23.31 -45.09
N TRP A 48 30.87 22.27 -45.49
CA TRP A 48 32.27 22.36 -45.90
C TRP A 48 32.46 23.29 -47.10
N VAL A 49 31.60 23.17 -48.13
CA VAL A 49 31.64 24.01 -49.33
C VAL A 49 31.39 25.49 -49.00
N GLN A 50 30.56 25.78 -48.00
CA GLN A 50 30.24 27.17 -47.66
C GLN A 50 31.28 27.84 -46.77
N ARG A 51 31.88 27.11 -45.82
CA ARG A 51 32.71 27.70 -44.76
C ARG A 51 34.20 27.42 -44.88
N HIS A 52 34.59 26.35 -45.58
CA HIS A 52 35.98 25.89 -45.73
C HIS A 52 36.78 25.86 -44.41
N ASN A 53 36.11 25.66 -43.27
CA ASN A 53 36.71 25.67 -41.94
C ASN A 53 36.92 24.24 -41.44
N VAL A 54 38.19 23.87 -41.23
CA VAL A 54 38.60 22.54 -40.74
C VAL A 54 38.10 22.27 -39.32
N MET A 55 37.96 23.30 -38.49
CA MET A 55 37.48 23.13 -37.11
C MET A 55 35.99 22.75 -37.07
N ASP A 56 35.17 23.30 -37.98
CA ASP A 56 33.76 22.96 -38.09
C ASP A 56 33.57 21.50 -38.55
N LEU A 57 34.43 21.01 -39.44
CA LEU A 57 34.45 19.61 -39.91
C LEU A 57 34.81 18.64 -38.77
N LEU A 58 35.87 18.96 -38.01
CA LEU A 58 36.29 18.14 -36.87
C LEU A 58 35.23 18.10 -35.77
N GLY A 59 34.59 19.24 -35.48
CA GLY A 59 33.47 19.30 -34.53
C GLY A 59 32.29 18.42 -34.96
N TRP A 60 31.95 18.42 -36.25
CA TRP A 60 30.90 17.55 -36.79
C TRP A 60 31.23 16.07 -36.70
N VAL A 61 32.45 15.68 -37.04
CA VAL A 61 32.91 14.29 -36.90
C VAL A 61 32.84 13.86 -35.44
N ALA A 62 33.26 14.72 -34.50
CA ALA A 62 33.18 14.42 -33.07
C ALA A 62 31.75 14.22 -32.58
N VAL A 63 30.81 15.11 -32.95
CA VAL A 63 29.39 15.00 -32.59
C VAL A 63 28.77 13.74 -33.21
N PHE A 64 29.10 13.44 -34.46
CA PHE A 64 28.62 12.26 -35.16
C PHE A 64 29.08 10.96 -34.50
N VAL A 65 30.38 10.85 -34.19
CA VAL A 65 30.94 9.70 -33.48
C VAL A 65 30.28 9.56 -32.10
N LEU A 66 30.05 10.66 -31.40
CA LEU A 66 29.39 10.65 -30.09
C LEU A 66 27.94 10.15 -30.19
N ILE A 67 27.14 10.66 -31.13
CA ILE A 67 25.74 10.22 -31.32
C ILE A 67 25.71 8.75 -31.73
N SER A 68 26.56 8.34 -32.67
CA SER A 68 26.66 6.94 -33.11
C SER A 68 27.01 6.02 -31.95
N LEU A 69 27.95 6.41 -31.08
CA LEU A 69 28.33 5.66 -29.89
C LEU A 69 27.17 5.52 -28.89
N LEU A 70 26.42 6.60 -28.66
CA LEU A 70 25.28 6.61 -27.74
C LEU A 70 24.11 5.73 -28.23
N VAL A 71 23.90 5.64 -29.54
CA VAL A 71 22.81 4.84 -30.14
C VAL A 71 23.19 3.37 -30.33
N THR A 72 24.45 3.10 -30.69
CA THR A 72 24.91 1.76 -31.06
C THR A 72 25.25 0.90 -29.85
N ILE A 73 25.89 1.48 -28.83
CA ILE A 73 26.29 0.72 -27.64
C ILE A 73 25.05 0.41 -26.80
N ARG A 74 24.92 -0.85 -26.40
CA ARG A 74 23.78 -1.39 -25.65
C ARG A 74 24.21 -1.78 -24.25
N THR A 75 23.39 -1.43 -23.27
CA THR A 75 23.61 -1.74 -21.85
C THR A 75 22.34 -2.27 -21.20
N SER A 76 22.52 -3.06 -20.14
CA SER A 76 21.42 -3.54 -19.30
C SER A 76 21.10 -2.52 -18.21
N VAL A 77 19.82 -2.22 -18.04
CA VAL A 77 19.28 -1.32 -17.02
C VAL A 77 18.52 -2.12 -15.97
N GLN A 78 18.76 -1.80 -14.70
CA GLN A 78 17.99 -2.29 -13.57
C GLN A 78 17.09 -1.16 -13.07
N ILE A 79 15.78 -1.37 -13.11
CA ILE A 79 14.81 -0.41 -12.58
C ILE A 79 14.44 -0.86 -11.17
N ILE A 80 14.68 0.02 -10.23
CA ILE A 80 14.31 -0.13 -8.82
C ILE A 80 13.08 0.75 -8.61
N ASP A 81 11.94 0.11 -8.32
CA ASP A 81 10.70 0.80 -7.98
C ASP A 81 10.59 0.94 -6.47
N ASN A 82 10.65 2.18 -5.99
CA ASN A 82 10.58 2.50 -4.57
C ASN A 82 9.18 2.24 -3.96
N SER A 83 8.12 2.16 -4.79
CA SER A 83 6.79 1.76 -4.34
C SER A 83 6.62 0.23 -4.21
N ASP A 84 7.38 -0.54 -4.98
CA ASP A 84 7.38 -2.00 -4.95
C ASP A 84 8.82 -2.56 -4.91
N LEU A 85 9.42 -2.51 -3.72
CA LEU A 85 10.77 -2.99 -3.47
C LEU A 85 10.97 -4.50 -3.71
N VAL A 86 9.90 -5.27 -3.93
CA VAL A 86 9.96 -6.72 -4.14
C VAL A 86 10.23 -7.06 -5.61
N ARG A 87 9.78 -6.20 -6.54
CA ARG A 87 9.93 -6.43 -7.98
C ARG A 87 11.07 -5.62 -8.55
N VAL A 88 12.16 -6.30 -8.86
CA VAL A 88 13.26 -5.73 -9.64
C VAL A 88 12.98 -5.95 -11.12
N TYR A 89 12.77 -4.87 -11.87
CA TYR A 89 12.60 -4.96 -13.32
C TYR A 89 13.97 -4.86 -13.98
N ARG A 90 14.30 -5.82 -14.84
CA ARG A 90 15.53 -5.81 -15.63
C ARG A 90 15.18 -5.72 -17.10
N VAL A 91 15.79 -4.75 -17.78
CA VAL A 91 15.66 -4.57 -19.23
C VAL A 91 17.05 -4.62 -19.85
N ASP A 92 17.24 -5.57 -20.76
CA ASP A 92 18.47 -5.71 -21.52
C ASP A 92 18.38 -4.96 -22.87
N ASN A 93 19.53 -4.69 -23.49
CA ASN A 93 19.64 -4.09 -24.83
C ASN A 93 19.16 -2.63 -24.98
N VAL A 94 19.24 -1.82 -23.92
CA VAL A 94 18.90 -0.38 -23.96
C VAL A 94 20.10 0.44 -24.48
N PRO A 95 19.92 1.39 -25.40
CA PRO A 95 20.99 2.28 -25.85
C PRO A 95 21.59 3.08 -24.70
N VAL A 96 22.91 3.21 -24.71
CA VAL A 96 23.66 4.00 -23.72
C VAL A 96 23.19 5.45 -23.68
N GLY A 97 22.80 6.03 -24.82
CA GLY A 97 22.26 7.38 -24.93
C GLY A 97 21.00 7.64 -24.13
N LEU A 98 20.20 6.59 -23.87
CA LEU A 98 19.02 6.68 -23.02
C LEU A 98 19.35 6.22 -21.59
N ALA A 99 20.09 5.12 -21.47
CA ALA A 99 20.37 4.50 -20.18
C ALA A 99 21.22 5.39 -19.25
N LEU A 100 22.25 6.08 -19.78
CA LEU A 100 23.15 6.90 -18.96
C LEU A 100 22.48 8.15 -18.41
N PRO A 101 21.84 9.02 -19.22
CA PRO A 101 21.16 10.19 -18.67
C PRO A 101 20.03 9.80 -17.71
N LEU A 102 19.27 8.74 -18.05
CA LEU A 102 18.19 8.25 -17.19
C LEU A 102 18.71 7.75 -15.84
N SER A 103 19.78 6.95 -15.84
CA SER A 103 20.41 6.47 -14.60
C SER A 103 21.00 7.60 -13.77
N LEU A 104 21.72 8.54 -14.39
CA LEU A 104 22.34 9.66 -13.69
C LEU A 104 21.30 10.56 -13.04
N THR A 105 20.28 10.99 -13.81
CA THR A 105 19.22 11.88 -13.34
C THR A 105 18.41 11.26 -12.21
N THR A 106 18.00 9.99 -12.36
CA THR A 106 17.23 9.29 -11.33
C THR A 106 18.04 9.00 -10.08
N ARG A 107 19.34 8.68 -10.20
CA ARG A 107 20.22 8.48 -9.04
C ARG A 107 20.45 9.75 -8.26
N ILE A 108 20.65 10.88 -8.95
CA ILE A 108 20.77 12.20 -8.31
C ILE A 108 19.44 12.55 -7.62
N GLY A 109 18.31 12.39 -8.32
CA GLY A 109 16.99 12.65 -7.74
C GLY A 109 16.71 11.81 -6.51
N HIS A 110 17.01 10.51 -6.56
CA HIS A 110 16.87 9.61 -5.42
C HIS A 110 17.76 10.03 -4.23
N ALA A 111 19.01 10.41 -4.49
CA ALA A 111 19.91 10.91 -3.45
C ALA A 111 19.40 12.21 -2.81
N MET A 112 18.84 13.13 -3.62
CA MET A 112 18.24 14.36 -3.11
C MET A 112 17.01 14.07 -2.24
N VAL A 113 16.10 13.20 -2.68
CA VAL A 113 14.93 12.79 -1.87
C VAL A 113 15.36 12.14 -0.57
N ALA A 114 16.30 11.19 -0.61
CA ALA A 114 16.82 10.54 0.59
C ALA A 114 17.49 11.55 1.56
N SER A 115 18.21 12.55 1.02
CA SER A 115 18.80 13.60 1.86
C SER A 115 17.76 14.50 2.50
N TYR A 116 16.67 14.80 1.79
CA TYR A 116 15.56 15.58 2.32
C TYR A 116 14.84 14.81 3.43
N GLU A 117 14.54 13.53 3.22
CA GLU A 117 13.91 12.66 4.22
C GLU A 117 14.79 12.42 5.46
N MET A 118 16.12 12.41 5.30
CA MET A 118 17.04 12.32 6.44
C MET A 118 16.97 13.58 7.33
N ILE A 119 16.76 14.75 6.74
CA ILE A 119 16.63 16.02 7.48
C ILE A 119 15.24 16.13 8.10
N PHE A 120 14.20 15.73 7.36
CA PHE A 120 12.82 15.68 7.84
C PHE A 120 12.50 14.25 8.30
N ALA A 121 13.05 13.87 9.46
CA ALA A 121 12.87 12.54 10.05
C ALA A 121 11.38 12.17 10.20
N GLN A 122 10.86 11.51 9.18
CA GLN A 122 9.49 11.01 9.11
C GLN A 122 9.54 9.49 9.27
N PRO A 123 8.59 8.87 10.00
CA PRO A 123 8.58 7.42 10.14
C PRO A 123 8.51 6.73 8.78
N ASP A 124 9.17 5.58 8.66
CA ASP A 124 9.35 4.85 7.40
C ASP A 124 8.02 4.46 6.71
N SER A 125 6.90 4.43 7.45
CA SER A 125 5.54 4.24 6.95
C SER A 125 4.95 5.39 6.13
N VAL A 126 5.59 6.56 6.21
CA VAL A 126 5.21 7.79 5.51
C VAL A 126 6.38 8.32 4.66
N THR A 127 7.56 7.70 4.77
CA THR A 127 8.75 8.00 3.97
C THR A 127 8.51 7.60 2.51
N TYR A 128 8.58 8.61 1.64
CA TYR A 128 8.23 8.56 0.23
C TYR A 128 9.14 7.61 -0.55
N SER A 129 10.44 7.59 -0.21
CA SER A 129 11.43 6.73 -0.87
C SER A 129 11.37 5.25 -0.47
N LYS A 130 10.76 4.89 0.67
CA LYS A 130 10.77 3.50 1.18
C LYS A 130 9.46 2.76 1.00
N THR A 131 8.33 3.45 1.03
CA THR A 131 7.01 2.81 0.94
C THR A 131 6.15 3.30 -0.22
N GLY A 132 6.56 4.39 -0.89
CA GLY A 132 5.82 5.00 -1.99
C GLY A 132 4.66 5.89 -1.53
N MET A 133 3.99 6.53 -2.50
CA MET A 133 2.85 7.40 -2.22
C MET A 133 1.71 6.63 -1.54
N LEU A 134 1.11 7.22 -0.50
CA LEU A 134 -0.12 6.76 0.14
C LEU A 134 -0.06 5.40 0.84
N PHE A 135 1.10 4.77 1.00
CA PHE A 135 1.16 3.44 1.62
C PHE A 135 0.58 3.44 3.04
N GLY A 136 1.04 4.33 3.94
CA GLY A 136 0.50 4.42 5.30
C GLY A 136 -0.99 4.78 5.36
N ALA A 137 -1.48 5.63 4.46
CA ALA A 137 -2.90 5.99 4.37
C ALA A 137 -3.76 4.81 3.87
N ASN A 138 -3.30 4.10 2.84
CA ASN A 138 -3.95 2.88 2.35
C ASN A 138 -3.88 1.75 3.39
N LEU A 139 -2.82 1.71 4.19
CA LEU A 139 -2.67 0.75 5.28
C LEU A 139 -3.72 0.99 6.36
N ILE A 140 -3.97 2.25 6.71
CA ILE A 140 -5.08 2.65 7.60
C ILE A 140 -6.44 2.26 7.02
N VAL A 141 -6.70 2.61 5.76
CA VAL A 141 -7.98 2.30 5.12
C VAL A 141 -8.19 0.79 4.99
N LYS A 142 -7.13 0.02 4.72
CA LYS A 142 -7.23 -1.45 4.73
C LYS A 142 -7.41 -2.00 6.13
N SER A 143 -6.77 -1.42 7.15
CA SER A 143 -6.86 -1.95 8.50
C SER A 143 -8.23 -1.76 9.12
N THR A 144 -8.98 -0.73 8.73
CA THR A 144 -10.38 -0.57 9.15
C THR A 144 -11.30 -1.66 8.60
N ASP A 145 -10.87 -2.45 7.61
CA ASP A 145 -11.60 -3.59 7.03
C ASP A 145 -11.12 -4.96 7.54
N PHE A 146 -10.33 -4.99 8.62
CA PHE A 146 -9.89 -6.25 9.21
C PHE A 146 -11.04 -7.00 9.90
N LEU A 147 -11.18 -8.27 9.54
CA LEU A 147 -12.16 -9.22 10.07
C LEU A 147 -11.44 -10.46 10.58
N SER A 148 -11.97 -11.13 11.60
CA SER A 148 -11.37 -12.39 12.03
C SER A 148 -11.47 -13.43 10.89
N ARG A 149 -10.38 -14.16 10.67
CA ARG A 149 -10.29 -15.29 9.73
C ARG A 149 -10.44 -16.64 10.43
N ASN A 150 -10.67 -16.63 11.74
CA ASN A 150 -10.91 -17.84 12.49
C ASN A 150 -12.43 -18.11 12.58
N PRO A 151 -12.97 -19.17 11.96
CA PRO A 151 -14.41 -19.44 11.94
C PRO A 151 -14.99 -19.67 13.35
N GLU A 152 -14.17 -20.15 14.28
CA GLU A 152 -14.58 -20.31 15.67
C GLU A 152 -14.84 -18.97 16.36
N ILE A 153 -13.98 -17.97 16.10
CA ILE A 153 -14.14 -16.63 16.64
C ILE A 153 -15.35 -15.98 15.99
N ILE A 154 -15.51 -16.09 14.66
CA ILE A 154 -16.65 -15.50 13.93
C ILE A 154 -17.97 -15.98 14.53
N ASN A 155 -18.18 -17.30 14.63
CA ASN A 155 -19.44 -17.85 15.14
C ASN A 155 -19.68 -17.45 16.60
N LEU A 156 -18.70 -17.67 17.48
CA LEU A 156 -18.84 -17.33 18.90
C LEU A 156 -19.06 -15.83 19.13
N PHE A 157 -18.40 -14.97 18.35
CA PHE A 157 -18.55 -13.53 18.45
C PHE A 157 -19.95 -13.10 17.99
N GLN A 158 -20.47 -13.66 16.90
CA GLN A 158 -21.83 -13.37 16.44
C GLN A 158 -22.89 -13.73 17.49
N ASP A 159 -22.76 -14.89 18.13
CA ASP A 159 -23.67 -15.31 19.20
C ASP A 159 -23.51 -14.43 20.45
N TYR A 160 -22.28 -14.03 20.78
CA TYR A 160 -21.97 -13.12 21.88
C TYR A 160 -22.58 -11.72 21.64
N VAL A 161 -22.51 -11.19 20.42
CA VAL A 161 -23.10 -9.88 20.11
C VAL A 161 -24.61 -9.92 20.27
N GLN A 162 -25.26 -10.96 19.77
CA GLN A 162 -26.71 -11.09 19.84
C GLN A 162 -27.21 -11.23 21.28
N ASN A 163 -26.65 -12.19 22.03
CA ASN A 163 -27.19 -12.55 23.34
C ASN A 163 -26.63 -11.68 24.47
N CYS A 164 -25.39 -11.20 24.34
CA CYS A 164 -24.69 -10.48 25.40
C CYS A 164 -24.66 -8.98 25.13
N VAL A 165 -24.10 -8.54 23.99
CA VAL A 165 -23.89 -7.10 23.71
C VAL A 165 -25.21 -6.37 23.48
N LEU A 166 -26.04 -6.84 22.54
CA LEU A 166 -27.35 -6.23 22.29
C LEU A 166 -28.25 -6.32 23.52
N GLY A 167 -28.19 -7.42 24.26
CA GLY A 167 -28.88 -7.54 25.54
C GLY A 167 -28.40 -6.50 26.55
N ASP A 168 -27.11 -6.18 26.60
CA ASP A 168 -26.57 -5.15 27.49
C ASP A 168 -26.95 -3.73 27.06
N ILE A 169 -27.12 -3.48 25.75
CA ILE A 169 -27.59 -2.20 25.20
C ILE A 169 -29.09 -2.00 25.46
N TYR A 170 -29.93 -2.97 25.08
CA TYR A 170 -31.38 -2.80 25.07
C TYR A 170 -32.06 -3.06 26.41
N LEU A 171 -31.52 -3.98 27.24
CA LEU A 171 -32.18 -4.40 28.48
C LEU A 171 -31.50 -3.84 29.72
N ASN A 172 -30.16 -3.77 29.73
CA ASN A 172 -29.41 -3.30 30.90
C ASN A 172 -28.94 -1.84 30.76
N HIS A 173 -29.06 -1.25 29.55
CA HIS A 173 -28.61 0.10 29.22
C HIS A 173 -27.19 0.43 29.73
N LYS A 174 -26.26 -0.53 29.60
CA LYS A 174 -24.88 -0.36 30.10
C LYS A 174 -24.05 0.61 29.25
N TYR A 175 -24.32 0.65 27.96
CA TYR A 175 -23.73 1.52 26.95
C TYR A 175 -24.69 1.60 25.76
N SER A 176 -24.59 2.64 24.94
CA SER A 176 -25.39 2.79 23.73
C SER A 176 -24.65 2.23 22.50
N LEU A 177 -25.39 2.06 21.39
CA LEU A 177 -24.76 1.71 20.11
C LEU A 177 -23.82 2.82 19.62
N GLU A 178 -24.19 4.08 19.84
CA GLU A 178 -23.39 5.26 19.50
C GLU A 178 -22.06 5.27 20.28
N GLU A 179 -22.13 5.10 21.60
CA GLU A 179 -20.96 5.02 22.47
C GLU A 179 -20.04 3.86 22.06
N LEU A 180 -20.61 2.73 21.64
CA LEU A 180 -19.84 1.57 21.18
C LEU A 180 -19.15 1.81 19.83
N MET A 181 -19.80 2.51 18.89
CA MET A 181 -19.25 2.79 17.55
C MET A 181 -18.25 3.96 17.56
N GLU A 182 -18.39 4.91 18.46
CA GLU A 182 -17.46 6.03 18.66
C GLU A 182 -16.31 5.69 19.62
N SER A 183 -16.42 4.58 20.37
CA SER A 183 -15.43 4.19 21.36
C SER A 183 -14.04 4.00 20.76
N ASP A 184 -13.04 4.50 21.48
CA ASP A 184 -11.64 4.23 21.18
C ASP A 184 -11.22 2.79 21.46
N ASP A 185 -11.93 2.08 22.33
CA ASP A 185 -11.64 0.70 22.71
C ASP A 185 -12.95 -0.09 22.94
N PRO A 186 -13.69 -0.42 21.86
CA PRO A 186 -14.90 -1.23 21.95
C PRO A 186 -14.62 -2.63 22.53
N TYR A 187 -13.38 -3.10 22.43
CA TYR A 187 -12.97 -4.40 22.96
C TYR A 187 -13.03 -4.43 24.48
N THR A 188 -12.47 -3.45 25.19
CA THR A 188 -12.60 -3.42 26.65
C THR A 188 -14.03 -3.14 27.10
N LEU A 189 -14.78 -2.31 26.37
CA LEU A 189 -16.15 -1.96 26.71
C LEU A 189 -17.06 -3.20 26.80
N ILE A 190 -17.09 -4.04 25.75
CA ILE A 190 -17.96 -5.23 25.68
C ILE A 190 -17.55 -6.37 26.62
N PHE A 191 -16.30 -6.37 27.09
CA PHE A 191 -15.76 -7.41 27.97
C PHE A 191 -15.59 -6.97 29.43
N SER A 192 -15.87 -5.70 29.76
CA SER A 192 -15.66 -5.14 31.11
C SER A 192 -16.62 -5.71 32.16
N ARG A 193 -17.92 -5.75 31.85
CA ARG A 193 -18.98 -6.21 32.77
C ARG A 193 -20.03 -7.08 32.06
N PRO A 194 -19.68 -8.28 31.57
CA PRO A 194 -20.66 -9.16 30.92
C PRO A 194 -21.72 -9.67 31.90
N SER A 195 -22.91 -9.98 31.40
CA SER A 195 -24.01 -10.53 32.22
C SER A 195 -23.69 -11.95 32.73
N PRO A 196 -23.93 -12.28 34.01
CA PRO A 196 -23.79 -13.64 34.52
C PRO A 196 -25.02 -14.53 34.21
N LEU A 197 -26.13 -13.94 33.78
CA LEU A 197 -27.41 -14.64 33.56
C LEU A 197 -27.67 -14.99 32.10
N ARG A 198 -27.20 -14.14 31.17
CA ARG A 198 -27.29 -14.42 29.73
C ARG A 198 -26.14 -15.32 29.33
N GLY A 199 -26.31 -16.03 28.22
CA GLY A 199 -25.29 -16.94 27.73
C GLY A 199 -25.43 -17.23 26.25
N VAL A 200 -24.45 -17.95 25.75
CA VAL A 200 -24.35 -18.44 24.38
C VAL A 200 -24.19 -19.96 24.44
N TYR A 201 -24.52 -20.64 23.36
CA TYR A 201 -24.25 -22.06 23.24
C TYR A 201 -22.88 -22.24 22.58
N ASP A 202 -22.01 -23.01 23.21
CA ASP A 202 -20.76 -23.43 22.58
C ASP A 202 -21.05 -24.45 21.46
N LYS A 203 -20.04 -24.77 20.64
CA LYS A 203 -20.12 -25.76 19.55
C LYS A 203 -20.65 -27.13 19.98
N ASN A 204 -20.47 -27.48 21.25
CA ASN A 204 -20.97 -28.72 21.85
C ASN A 204 -22.40 -28.60 22.39
N ASN A 205 -23.11 -27.53 22.06
CA ASN A 205 -24.45 -27.20 22.54
C ASN A 205 -24.54 -27.05 24.07
N HIS A 206 -23.42 -26.72 24.72
CA HIS A 206 -23.38 -26.41 26.14
C HIS A 206 -23.67 -24.93 26.35
N PHE A 207 -24.57 -24.63 27.29
CA PHE A 207 -24.85 -23.26 27.69
C PHE A 207 -23.64 -22.70 28.47
N VAL A 208 -23.08 -21.61 27.97
CA VAL A 208 -21.96 -20.87 28.57
C VAL A 208 -22.44 -19.47 28.88
N THR A 209 -22.23 -18.99 30.10
CA THR A 209 -22.64 -17.63 30.48
C THR A 209 -21.86 -16.59 29.66
N CYS A 210 -22.43 -15.40 29.44
CA CYS A 210 -21.72 -14.32 28.76
C CYS A 210 -20.45 -13.93 29.52
N LYS A 211 -20.44 -14.08 30.85
CA LYS A 211 -19.25 -13.90 31.67
C LYS A 211 -18.15 -14.90 31.29
N ASP A 212 -18.45 -16.18 31.16
CA ASP A 212 -17.43 -17.19 30.83
C ASP A 212 -17.05 -17.18 29.34
N ALA A 213 -18.03 -16.93 28.47
CA ALA A 213 -17.83 -16.75 27.03
C ALA A 213 -16.94 -15.53 26.75
N SER A 214 -17.08 -14.45 27.53
CA SER A 214 -16.24 -13.25 27.39
C SER A 214 -14.76 -13.57 27.59
N VAL A 215 -14.41 -14.39 28.58
CA VAL A 215 -13.01 -14.76 28.87
C VAL A 215 -12.45 -15.55 27.69
N THR A 216 -13.19 -16.57 27.26
CA THR A 216 -12.79 -17.43 26.14
C THR A 216 -12.62 -16.63 24.84
N LEU A 217 -13.57 -15.75 24.54
CA LEU A 217 -13.56 -14.94 23.33
C LEU A 217 -12.45 -13.87 23.37
N LYS A 218 -12.25 -13.25 24.53
CA LYS A 218 -11.18 -12.28 24.78
C LYS A 218 -9.80 -12.88 24.52
N ASP A 219 -9.56 -14.09 25.04
CA ASP A 219 -8.30 -14.81 24.84
C ASP A 219 -8.11 -15.23 23.38
N LYS A 220 -9.14 -15.82 22.76
CA LYS A 220 -9.08 -16.22 21.34
C LYS A 220 -8.82 -15.03 20.43
N LEU A 221 -9.48 -13.90 20.63
CA LEU A 221 -9.23 -12.66 19.87
C LEU A 221 -7.80 -12.16 20.07
N ASN A 222 -7.32 -12.12 21.32
CA ASN A 222 -5.96 -11.65 21.60
C ASN A 222 -4.89 -12.53 20.95
N LEU A 223 -5.12 -13.85 20.88
CA LEU A 223 -4.24 -14.78 20.16
C LEU A 223 -4.33 -14.61 18.64
N ASP A 224 -5.52 -14.34 18.11
CA ASP A 224 -5.77 -14.25 16.67
C ASP A 224 -5.22 -12.96 16.04
N THR A 225 -5.14 -11.88 16.82
CA THR A 225 -4.73 -10.53 16.38
C THR A 225 -3.30 -10.17 16.78
N LYS A 226 -2.50 -11.14 17.27
CA LYS A 226 -1.07 -10.98 17.56
C LYS A 226 -0.24 -11.85 16.62
N THR A 227 1.08 -11.61 16.60
CA THR A 227 2.04 -12.43 15.84
C THR A 227 1.84 -13.93 16.10
N GLY A 228 1.62 -14.71 15.04
CA GLY A 228 1.29 -16.14 15.10
C GLY A 228 -0.21 -16.48 15.09
N GLY A 229 -1.11 -15.49 15.19
CA GLY A 229 -2.55 -15.68 15.02
C GLY A 229 -2.96 -15.88 13.56
N LYS A 230 -4.11 -16.52 13.30
CA LYS A 230 -4.58 -16.80 11.93
C LYS A 230 -4.92 -15.50 11.19
N THR A 231 -5.65 -14.61 11.84
CA THR A 231 -6.03 -13.31 11.25
C THR A 231 -4.81 -12.44 11.03
N TRP A 232 -3.92 -12.37 12.02
CA TRP A 232 -2.65 -11.66 11.89
C TRP A 232 -1.86 -12.16 10.67
N HIS A 233 -1.60 -13.46 10.59
CA HIS A 233 -0.85 -14.07 9.51
C HIS A 233 -1.48 -13.81 8.14
N TYR A 234 -2.81 -13.95 8.03
CA TYR A 234 -3.53 -13.71 6.79
C TYR A 234 -3.33 -12.28 6.27
N TYR A 235 -3.56 -11.25 7.10
CA TYR A 235 -3.44 -9.86 6.66
C TYR A 235 -1.98 -9.44 6.45
N VAL A 236 -1.06 -9.91 7.28
CA VAL A 236 0.37 -9.68 7.13
C VAL A 236 0.87 -10.23 5.79
N GLN A 237 0.50 -11.47 5.45
CA GLN A 237 0.84 -12.05 4.14
C GLN A 237 0.13 -11.37 2.98
N GLN A 238 -1.12 -10.94 3.17
CA GLN A 238 -1.85 -10.24 2.10
C GLN A 238 -1.25 -8.87 1.78
N ILE A 239 -0.71 -8.17 2.78
CA ILE A 239 -0.19 -6.80 2.63
C ILE A 239 1.30 -6.80 2.33
N PHE A 240 2.07 -7.66 3.00
CA PHE A 240 3.53 -7.70 2.94
C PHE A 240 4.08 -9.02 2.39
N GLY A 241 3.24 -9.84 1.75
CA GLY A 241 3.64 -11.12 1.14
C GLY A 241 4.80 -10.94 0.17
N GLY A 242 5.86 -11.72 0.37
CA GLY A 242 7.08 -11.66 -0.45
C GLY A 242 8.17 -10.72 0.09
N ARG A 243 7.93 -9.98 1.17
CA ARG A 243 8.98 -9.20 1.87
C ARG A 243 9.69 -10.05 2.93
N PRO A 244 11.00 -9.81 3.18
CA PRO A 244 11.67 -10.38 4.35
C PRO A 244 11.02 -9.81 5.63
N ASP A 245 10.79 -10.68 6.61
CA ASP A 245 10.22 -10.33 7.92
C ASP A 245 8.91 -9.50 7.87
N PRO A 246 7.84 -10.02 7.24
CA PRO A 246 6.60 -9.28 7.04
C PRO A 246 5.89 -8.93 8.36
N ASP A 247 6.09 -9.74 9.41
CA ASP A 247 5.57 -9.48 10.74
C ASP A 247 6.18 -8.23 11.40
N LEU A 248 7.49 -7.98 11.20
CA LEU A 248 8.17 -6.80 11.73
C LEU A 248 7.70 -5.55 10.99
N LEU A 249 7.71 -5.60 9.66
CA LEU A 249 7.24 -4.52 8.80
C LEU A 249 5.79 -4.15 9.11
N PHE A 250 4.91 -5.14 9.28
CA PHE A 250 3.53 -4.87 9.65
C PHE A 250 3.42 -4.17 11.01
N ARG A 251 4.21 -4.58 12.01
CA ARG A 251 4.17 -3.98 13.35
C ARG A 251 4.58 -2.52 13.33
N GLU A 252 5.70 -2.22 12.69
CA GLU A 252 6.26 -0.88 12.62
C GLU A 252 5.38 0.01 11.75
N LEU A 253 5.07 -0.41 10.52
CA LEU A 253 4.40 0.46 9.56
C LEU A 253 2.94 0.76 9.93
N VAL A 254 2.22 -0.21 10.52
CA VAL A 254 0.84 0.04 11.00
C VAL A 254 0.85 0.96 12.21
N SER A 255 1.73 0.70 13.18
CA SER A 255 1.86 1.53 14.40
C SER A 255 2.19 2.97 14.03
N ASP A 256 3.19 3.17 13.17
CA ASP A 256 3.63 4.48 12.74
C ASP A 256 2.56 5.21 11.93
N SER A 257 1.84 4.51 11.04
CA SER A 257 0.74 5.11 10.28
C SER A 257 -0.35 5.62 11.23
N TYR A 258 -0.77 4.81 12.21
CA TYR A 258 -1.78 5.24 13.18
C TYR A 258 -1.30 6.36 14.10
N SER A 259 -0.02 6.35 14.49
CA SER A 259 0.57 7.45 15.27
C SER A 259 0.58 8.75 14.46
N TYR A 260 0.94 8.69 13.17
CA TYR A 260 1.01 9.86 12.30
C TYR A 260 -0.38 10.43 11.97
N PHE A 261 -1.35 9.60 11.58
CA PHE A 261 -2.66 10.06 11.11
C PHE A 261 -3.72 10.22 12.20
N TYR A 262 -3.66 9.42 13.27
CA TYR A 262 -4.63 9.46 14.38
C TYR A 262 -4.04 9.95 15.71
N GLY A 263 -2.72 10.22 15.78
CA GLY A 263 -2.06 10.57 17.04
C GLY A 263 -2.05 9.44 18.08
N SER A 264 -2.34 8.20 17.66
CA SER A 264 -2.52 7.06 18.56
C SER A 264 -1.25 6.21 18.63
N SER A 265 -0.68 6.03 19.82
CA SER A 265 0.53 5.23 20.06
C SER A 265 0.24 3.73 20.28
N GLN A 266 -0.85 3.23 19.70
CA GLN A 266 -1.26 1.83 19.84
C GLN A 266 -0.37 0.91 19.01
N SER A 267 -0.03 -0.25 19.57
CA SER A 267 0.67 -1.30 18.82
C SER A 267 -0.21 -1.83 17.68
N ALA A 268 0.41 -2.31 16.60
CA ALA A 268 -0.31 -2.92 15.48
C ALA A 268 -1.26 -4.07 15.89
N SER A 269 -0.93 -4.83 16.94
CA SER A 269 -1.82 -5.86 17.49
C SER A 269 -3.04 -5.29 18.21
N GLN A 270 -2.90 -4.16 18.91
CA GLN A 270 -4.04 -3.44 19.51
C GLN A 270 -4.94 -2.85 18.43
N ILE A 271 -4.34 -2.22 17.42
CA ILE A 271 -5.05 -1.66 16.26
C ILE A 271 -5.83 -2.76 15.53
N MET A 272 -5.18 -3.88 15.22
CA MET A 272 -5.85 -5.02 14.57
C MET A 272 -6.98 -5.55 15.44
N ARG A 273 -6.77 -5.69 16.75
CA ARG A 273 -7.82 -6.16 17.68
C ARG A 273 -9.00 -5.20 17.73
N LYS A 274 -8.75 -3.88 17.79
CA LYS A 274 -9.78 -2.84 17.75
C LYS A 274 -10.61 -2.96 16.48
N ASN A 275 -9.97 -2.99 15.31
CA ASN A 275 -10.67 -3.04 14.02
C ASN A 275 -11.43 -4.35 13.83
N VAL A 276 -10.83 -5.50 14.15
CA VAL A 276 -11.49 -6.81 14.09
C VAL A 276 -12.71 -6.85 15.01
N THR A 277 -12.60 -6.31 16.22
CA THR A 277 -13.72 -6.23 17.17
C THR A 277 -14.82 -5.31 16.65
N MET A 278 -14.47 -4.12 16.17
CA MET A 278 -15.41 -3.14 15.62
C MET A 278 -16.20 -3.72 14.44
N ASN A 279 -15.52 -4.39 13.51
CA ASN A 279 -16.18 -4.98 12.36
C ASN A 279 -17.02 -6.19 12.74
N ALA A 280 -16.56 -7.04 13.65
CA ALA A 280 -17.36 -8.14 14.15
C ALA A 280 -18.62 -7.68 14.89
N LEU A 281 -18.56 -6.53 15.59
CA LEU A 281 -19.74 -5.87 16.17
C LEU A 281 -20.72 -5.40 15.09
N LYS A 282 -20.22 -4.68 14.07
CA LYS A 282 -21.05 -4.23 12.94
C LYS A 282 -21.72 -5.41 12.23
N GLU A 283 -20.99 -6.50 11.97
CA GLU A 283 -21.54 -7.73 11.38
C GLU A 283 -22.56 -8.40 12.30
N GLY A 284 -22.31 -8.48 13.61
CA GLY A 284 -23.25 -9.07 14.56
C GLY A 284 -24.55 -8.27 14.67
N ILE A 285 -24.46 -6.93 14.68
CA ILE A 285 -25.61 -6.02 14.73
C ILE A 285 -26.41 -6.08 13.43
N THR A 286 -25.75 -5.99 12.28
CA THR A 286 -26.42 -6.12 10.96
C THR A 286 -27.07 -7.49 10.81
N SER A 287 -26.37 -8.57 11.15
CA SER A 287 -26.94 -9.93 11.11
C SER A 287 -28.20 -10.04 11.99
N ASN A 288 -28.22 -9.38 13.14
CA ASN A 288 -29.39 -9.33 14.02
C ASN A 288 -30.55 -8.51 13.43
N ALA A 289 -30.26 -7.34 12.86
CA ALA A 289 -31.27 -6.53 12.16
C ALA A 289 -31.89 -7.30 10.97
N ALA A 290 -31.07 -8.04 10.22
CA ALA A 290 -31.52 -8.90 9.12
C ALA A 290 -32.46 -10.02 9.59
N ARG A 291 -32.14 -10.68 10.71
CA ARG A 291 -33.01 -11.71 11.31
C ARG A 291 -34.35 -11.14 11.80
N ASN A 292 -34.34 -9.90 12.28
CA ASN A 292 -35.52 -9.23 12.83
C ASN A 292 -36.35 -8.48 11.76
N GLY A 293 -35.97 -8.55 10.48
CA GLY A 293 -36.70 -7.90 9.39
C GLY A 293 -36.52 -6.37 9.32
N ASP A 294 -35.53 -5.81 10.02
CA ASP A 294 -35.24 -4.37 10.04
C ASP A 294 -34.32 -3.98 8.86
N THR A 295 -34.90 -3.97 7.66
CA THR A 295 -34.19 -3.64 6.40
C THR A 295 -33.78 -2.17 6.32
N ALA A 296 -34.48 -1.28 7.01
CA ALA A 296 -34.17 0.15 7.04
C ALA A 296 -32.86 0.43 7.79
N SER A 297 -32.67 -0.18 8.97
CA SER A 297 -31.42 -0.04 9.73
C SER A 297 -30.23 -0.66 9.00
N LEU A 298 -30.43 -1.76 8.28
CA LEU A 298 -29.40 -2.37 7.43
C LEU A 298 -28.93 -1.43 6.32
N VAL A 299 -29.87 -0.86 5.56
CA VAL A 299 -29.53 0.05 4.46
C VAL A 299 -28.85 1.30 5.00
N ASN A 300 -29.34 1.86 6.11
CA ASN A 300 -28.72 3.02 6.73
C ASN A 300 -27.28 2.72 7.17
N LEU A 301 -27.05 1.62 7.89
CA LEU A 301 -25.71 1.25 8.36
C LEU A 301 -24.73 0.96 7.22
N ALA A 302 -25.18 0.25 6.17
CA ALA A 302 -24.38 0.03 4.97
C ALA A 302 -24.02 1.36 4.28
N THR A 303 -24.98 2.28 4.19
CA THR A 303 -24.78 3.61 3.60
C THR A 303 -23.81 4.45 4.42
N THR A 304 -23.97 4.52 5.74
CA THR A 304 -23.06 5.23 6.65
C THR A 304 -21.65 4.65 6.56
N SER A 305 -21.50 3.32 6.56
CA SER A 305 -20.19 2.70 6.41
C SER A 305 -19.54 3.03 5.06
N SER A 306 -20.32 3.11 3.98
CA SER A 306 -19.82 3.51 2.66
C SER A 306 -19.38 4.98 2.64
N MET A 307 -20.16 5.87 3.26
CA MET A 307 -19.84 7.29 3.35
C MET A 307 -18.57 7.54 4.17
N GLU A 308 -18.37 6.85 5.30
CA GLU A 308 -17.13 6.96 6.07
C GLU A 308 -15.91 6.47 5.28
N LYS A 309 -16.03 5.38 4.53
CA LYS A 309 -14.95 4.93 3.63
C LYS A 309 -14.63 5.97 2.56
N GLN A 310 -15.66 6.57 1.97
CA GLN A 310 -15.48 7.63 0.98
C GLN A 310 -14.81 8.87 1.60
N ARG A 311 -15.20 9.26 2.83
CA ARG A 311 -14.59 10.36 3.58
C ARG A 311 -13.12 10.08 3.88
N LEU A 312 -12.77 8.88 4.36
CA LEU A 312 -11.38 8.50 4.61
C LEU A 312 -10.55 8.54 3.33
N SER A 313 -11.11 8.09 2.20
CA SER A 313 -10.45 8.21 0.89
C SER A 313 -10.25 9.67 0.47
N HIS A 314 -11.20 10.55 0.72
CA HIS A 314 -11.06 11.97 0.40
C HIS A 314 -10.04 12.67 1.29
N VAL A 315 -10.00 12.32 2.58
CA VAL A 315 -9.01 12.85 3.54
C VAL A 315 -7.60 12.39 3.16
N SER A 316 -7.42 11.12 2.78
CA SER A 316 -6.12 10.63 2.34
C SER A 316 -5.64 11.32 1.06
N ILE A 317 -6.53 11.52 0.08
CA ILE A 317 -6.24 12.30 -1.14
C ILE A 317 -5.91 13.76 -0.78
N GLY A 318 -6.67 14.37 0.13
CA GLY A 318 -6.46 15.75 0.58
C GLY A 318 -5.10 15.96 1.23
N TYR A 319 -4.69 15.04 2.12
CA TYR A 319 -3.37 15.08 2.75
C TYR A 319 -2.22 15.00 1.75
N VAL A 320 -2.37 14.17 0.71
CA VAL A 320 -1.39 14.10 -0.39
C VAL A 320 -1.38 15.37 -1.21
N THR A 321 -2.55 15.89 -1.53
CA THR A 321 -2.69 17.10 -2.35
C THR A 321 -2.08 18.32 -1.64
N MET A 322 -2.34 18.50 -0.35
CA MET A 322 -1.77 19.59 0.45
C MET A 322 -0.24 19.56 0.56
N ARG A 323 0.38 18.38 0.39
CA ARG A 323 1.85 18.23 0.46
C ARG A 323 2.54 18.33 -0.89
N ASN A 324 1.80 18.14 -1.98
CA ASN A 324 2.29 18.22 -3.35
C ASN A 324 1.97 19.55 -4.05
N LEU A 325 1.15 20.41 -3.41
CA LEU A 325 0.95 21.78 -3.87
C LEU A 325 2.11 22.67 -3.37
N PRO A 326 2.69 23.52 -4.24
CA PRO A 326 3.84 24.36 -3.93
C PRO A 326 3.57 25.45 -2.89
#